data_AF-A0A7S1FFY3-F1
#
_entry.id   AF-A0A7S1FFY3-F1
#
_cell.length_a   1.000
_cell.length_b   1.000
_cell.length_c   1.000
_cell.angle_alpha   90.00
_cell.angle_beta   90.00
_cell.angle_gamma   90.00
#
_symmetry.space_group_name_H-M   'P 1'
#
loop_
_entity.id
_entity.type
_entity.pdbx_description
1 polymer ?
#
loop_
_entity_poly.entity_id
_entity_poly.type
_entity_poly.pdbx_seq_one_letter_code
_entity_poly.pdbx_strand_id
1 'polypeptide(L)'
;ADRRSRRAFSQLEMVSRSEAYTVSTAIRLPRVKVLVGSQTGNTEHFADQLARKLDALGARSKCVSLNDFLDGAEAQVWPLAQSSSLNVQLPPPLKTTDVDSSGAGHSDRRLAKAGALYHLLRAHAVAGHVLVVLCSSCGTGDFPESAGEFGQACIDLEQLARHETAVRKLCMELRAVQPQYAVCGFGSSG
;
A
#
# COMPACT_ATOMS: atom_id res chain seq x y z
N ALA A 1 42.21 51.25 -51.39
CA ALA A 1 42.76 50.82 -50.09
C ALA A 1 41.84 51.35 -49.00
N ASP A 2 41.02 50.49 -48.40
CA ASP A 2 40.44 50.57 -47.03
C ASP A 2 39.32 49.52 -46.96
N ARG A 3 39.48 48.38 -46.27
CA ARG A 3 39.42 48.13 -44.82
C ARG A 3 38.08 48.49 -44.17
N ARG A 4 37.46 47.41 -43.66
CA ARG A 4 36.53 47.33 -42.52
C ARG A 4 35.06 47.70 -42.78
N SER A 5 34.27 46.66 -43.02
CA SER A 5 33.08 46.30 -42.21
C SER A 5 32.02 45.61 -43.05
N ARG A 6 32.34 44.41 -43.58
CA ARG A 6 31.32 43.44 -43.95
C ARG A 6 31.40 42.29 -42.96
N ARG A 7 30.64 42.49 -41.89
CA ARG A 7 29.86 41.50 -41.14
C ARG A 7 30.37 40.06 -41.28
N ALA A 8 31.12 39.65 -40.26
CA ALA A 8 31.23 38.25 -39.88
C ALA A 8 29.83 37.75 -39.49
N PHE A 9 29.15 37.13 -40.45
CA PHE A 9 27.92 36.37 -40.27
C PHE A 9 28.08 35.08 -41.06
N SER A 10 28.86 34.14 -40.50
CA SER A 10 28.96 32.74 -40.94
C SER A 10 29.66 31.94 -39.85
N GLN A 11 29.15 32.02 -38.63
CA GLN A 11 29.23 30.93 -37.66
C GLN A 11 27.78 30.49 -37.48
N LEU A 12 27.34 29.43 -38.17
CA LEU A 12 26.13 28.67 -37.84
C LEU A 12 25.87 27.57 -38.88
N GLU A 13 26.85 26.71 -39.17
CA GLU A 13 26.51 25.38 -39.67
C GLU A 13 27.46 24.36 -39.06
N MET A 14 26.89 23.25 -38.61
CA MET A 14 27.52 22.12 -37.92
C MET A 14 27.92 22.35 -36.46
N VAL A 15 26.96 22.16 -35.55
CA VAL A 15 27.07 21.06 -34.56
C VAL A 15 25.67 20.50 -34.32
N SER A 16 25.51 19.26 -34.80
CA SER A 16 24.74 18.15 -34.22
C SER A 16 23.35 18.43 -33.65
N ARG A 17 22.37 17.81 -34.32
CA ARG A 17 21.08 17.38 -33.78
C ARG A 17 21.25 16.88 -32.34
N SER A 18 20.85 17.70 -31.36
CA SER A 18 20.47 17.18 -30.05
C SER A 18 19.23 16.35 -30.28
N GLU A 19 19.41 15.03 -30.31
CA GLU A 19 18.33 14.08 -30.06
C GLU A 19 17.63 14.54 -28.80
N ALA A 20 16.41 15.04 -28.96
CA ALA A 20 15.51 15.25 -27.85
C ALA A 20 15.33 13.88 -27.19
N TYR A 21 16.08 13.63 -26.13
CA TYR A 21 15.81 12.58 -25.16
C TYR A 21 14.48 12.97 -24.51
N THR A 22 13.37 12.69 -25.19
CA THR A 22 12.09 12.49 -24.54
C THR A 22 12.25 11.24 -23.71
N VAL A 23 12.85 11.40 -22.53
CA VAL A 23 12.61 10.48 -21.42
C VAL A 23 11.11 10.58 -21.19
N SER A 24 10.37 9.68 -21.83
CA SER A 24 8.98 9.42 -21.52
C SER A 24 8.99 8.83 -20.12
N THR A 25 9.12 9.69 -19.11
CA THR A 25 8.77 9.36 -17.73
C THR A 25 7.28 9.10 -17.77
N ALA A 26 6.91 7.85 -18.06
CA ALA A 26 5.55 7.39 -17.90
C ALA A 26 5.12 7.80 -16.49
N ILE A 27 4.26 8.80 -16.40
CA ILE A 27 3.75 9.31 -15.13
C ILE A 27 3.05 8.12 -14.47
N ARG A 28 3.69 7.52 -13.48
CA ARG A 28 3.13 6.38 -12.75
C ARG A 28 1.98 6.94 -11.92
N LEU A 29 0.75 6.63 -12.35
CA LEU A 29 -0.44 6.98 -11.61
C LEU A 29 -0.38 6.37 -10.20
N PRO A 30 -0.76 7.13 -9.15
CA PRO A 30 -0.78 6.62 -7.79
C PRO A 30 -1.75 5.45 -7.68
N ARG A 31 -1.33 4.40 -6.97
CA ARG A 31 -2.08 3.15 -6.83
C ARG A 31 -2.76 3.15 -5.47
N VAL A 32 -4.08 3.13 -5.43
CA VAL A 32 -4.85 3.24 -4.19
C VAL A 32 -5.70 1.98 -3.99
N LYS A 33 -5.58 1.32 -2.84
CA LYS A 33 -6.53 0.27 -2.44
C LYS A 33 -7.46 0.84 -1.38
N VAL A 34 -8.75 0.85 -1.68
CA VAL A 34 -9.81 1.19 -0.73
C VAL A 34 -10.26 -0.12 -0.08
N LEU A 35 -9.93 -0.28 1.20
CA LEU A 35 -10.29 -1.46 1.98
C LEU A 35 -11.55 -1.16 2.77
N VAL A 36 -12.58 -2.00 2.66
CA VAL A 36 -13.88 -1.73 3.25
C VAL A 36 -14.37 -2.81 4.20
N GLY A 37 -14.88 -2.38 5.36
CA GLY A 37 -15.69 -3.17 6.27
C GLY A 37 -17.04 -2.50 6.46
N SER A 38 -18.12 -3.16 6.06
CA SER A 38 -19.49 -2.65 6.20
C SER A 38 -20.45 -3.73 6.72
N GLN A 39 -21.45 -3.30 7.50
CA GLN A 39 -22.54 -4.17 7.93
C GLN A 39 -23.75 -4.09 6.99
N THR A 40 -24.11 -2.88 6.55
CA THR A 40 -25.36 -2.62 5.81
C THR A 40 -25.11 -2.11 4.38
N GLY A 41 -23.86 -2.15 3.92
CA GLY A 41 -23.46 -1.73 2.56
C GLY A 41 -23.30 -0.22 2.37
N ASN A 42 -23.65 0.62 3.35
CA ASN A 42 -23.47 2.08 3.25
C ASN A 42 -21.99 2.47 3.07
N THR A 43 -21.11 1.83 3.84
CA THR A 43 -19.66 2.08 3.77
C THR A 43 -19.09 1.56 2.45
N GLU A 44 -19.58 0.44 1.94
CA GLU A 44 -19.22 -0.10 0.61
C GLU A 44 -19.62 0.87 -0.50
N HIS A 45 -20.83 1.40 -0.45
CA HIS A 45 -21.28 2.39 -1.42
C HIS A 45 -20.41 3.65 -1.42
N PHE A 46 -20.02 4.12 -0.22
CA PHE A 46 -19.09 5.24 -0.10
C PHE A 46 -17.68 4.89 -0.62
N ALA A 47 -17.20 3.68 -0.33
CA ALA A 47 -15.90 3.18 -0.80
C ALA A 47 -15.83 3.14 -2.34
N ASP A 48 -16.89 2.66 -2.99
CA ASP A 48 -17.01 2.63 -4.44
C ASP A 48 -17.06 4.03 -5.05
N GLN A 49 -17.82 4.95 -4.44
CA GLN A 49 -17.84 6.35 -4.86
C GLN A 49 -16.46 7.00 -4.72
N LEU A 50 -15.74 6.72 -3.63
CA LEU A 50 -14.40 7.23 -3.40
C LEU A 50 -13.42 6.68 -4.44
N ALA A 51 -13.45 5.39 -4.73
CA ALA A 51 -12.62 4.76 -5.76
C ALA A 51 -12.85 5.44 -7.13
N ARG A 52 -14.12 5.57 -7.56
CA ARG A 52 -14.45 6.26 -8.83
C ARG A 52 -13.93 7.71 -8.88
N LYS A 53 -14.00 8.44 -7.77
CA LYS A 53 -13.46 9.80 -7.67
C LYS A 53 -11.94 9.81 -7.78
N LEU A 54 -11.25 8.87 -7.13
CA LEU A 54 -9.81 8.72 -7.23
C LEU A 54 -9.37 8.39 -8.66
N ASP A 55 -10.09 7.50 -9.34
CA ASP A 55 -9.84 7.18 -10.76
C ASP A 55 -10.03 8.40 -11.65
N ALA A 56 -11.08 9.20 -11.42
CA ALA A 56 -11.32 10.46 -12.15
C ALA A 56 -10.21 11.51 -11.92
N LEU A 57 -9.54 11.46 -10.77
CA LEU A 57 -8.37 12.29 -10.45
C LEU A 57 -7.05 11.72 -10.99
N GLY A 58 -7.11 10.61 -11.73
CA GLY A 58 -5.94 9.97 -12.35
C GLY A 58 -5.22 8.98 -11.44
N ALA A 59 -5.79 8.56 -10.31
CA ALA A 59 -5.28 7.41 -9.59
C ALA A 59 -5.70 6.10 -10.30
N ARG A 60 -5.05 4.99 -9.94
CA ARG A 60 -5.60 3.66 -10.19
C ARG A 60 -6.09 3.11 -8.86
N SER A 61 -7.39 3.12 -8.67
CA SER A 61 -8.02 2.70 -7.42
C SER A 61 -8.73 1.36 -7.55
N LYS A 62 -8.87 0.64 -6.44
CA LYS A 62 -9.67 -0.57 -6.36
C LYS A 62 -10.28 -0.73 -4.97
N CYS A 63 -11.55 -1.08 -4.93
CA CYS A 63 -12.28 -1.39 -3.70
C CYS A 63 -12.18 -2.89 -3.42
N VAL A 64 -11.89 -3.28 -2.17
CA VAL A 64 -11.75 -4.67 -1.72
C VAL A 64 -12.26 -4.76 -0.27
N SER A 65 -12.95 -5.84 0.11
CA SER A 65 -13.33 -6.03 1.52
C SER A 65 -12.09 -6.27 2.39
N LEU A 66 -12.20 -5.95 3.68
CA LEU A 66 -11.08 -6.14 4.62
C LEU A 66 -10.70 -7.62 4.79
N ASN A 67 -11.67 -8.52 4.83
CA ASN A 67 -11.41 -9.96 4.90
C ASN A 67 -10.84 -10.51 3.58
N ASP A 68 -11.35 -10.13 2.41
CA ASP A 68 -10.80 -10.57 1.11
C ASP A 68 -9.35 -10.11 0.91
N PHE A 69 -9.05 -8.91 1.42
CA PHE A 69 -7.68 -8.41 1.46
C PHE A 69 -6.78 -9.32 2.30
N LEU A 70 -7.23 -9.71 3.50
CA LEU A 70 -6.49 -10.58 4.41
C LEU A 70 -6.27 -11.97 3.82
N ASP A 71 -7.28 -12.55 3.17
CA ASP A 71 -7.20 -13.88 2.56
C ASP A 71 -6.27 -13.93 1.34
N GLY A 72 -5.75 -12.77 0.90
CA GLY A 72 -4.85 -12.70 -0.23
C GLY A 72 -5.52 -13.06 -1.55
N ALA A 73 -6.86 -13.00 -1.62
CA ALA A 73 -7.63 -13.18 -2.85
C ALA A 73 -7.16 -12.23 -3.99
N GLU A 74 -6.49 -11.14 -3.59
CA GLU A 74 -5.91 -10.11 -4.45
C GLU A 74 -4.36 -10.11 -4.49
N ALA A 75 -3.69 -11.17 -4.04
CA ALA A 75 -2.24 -11.32 -4.16
C ALA A 75 -1.76 -11.52 -5.61
N GLN A 76 -2.55 -11.11 -6.61
CA GLN A 76 -2.00 -10.66 -7.88
C GLN A 76 -1.14 -9.42 -7.61
N VAL A 77 0.10 -9.68 -7.25
CA VAL A 77 1.21 -8.74 -7.31
C VAL A 77 1.14 -8.09 -8.69
N TRP A 78 0.68 -6.84 -8.75
CA TRP A 78 0.88 -6.05 -9.95
C TRP A 78 2.37 -6.09 -10.23
N PRO A 79 2.81 -6.67 -11.36
CA PRO A 79 4.22 -6.90 -11.60
C PRO A 79 4.92 -5.56 -11.37
N LEU A 80 5.78 -5.54 -10.35
CA LEU A 80 6.69 -4.45 -10.11
C LEU A 80 7.46 -4.32 -11.43
N ALA A 81 7.10 -3.32 -12.24
CA ALA A 81 7.93 -2.93 -13.37
C ALA A 81 9.25 -2.51 -12.74
N GLN A 82 10.20 -3.45 -12.78
CA GLN A 82 11.50 -3.49 -12.10
C GLN A 82 12.07 -2.09 -11.97
N SER A 83 11.78 -1.42 -10.86
CA SER A 83 12.36 -0.12 -10.53
C SER A 83 13.59 -0.39 -9.69
N SER A 84 14.73 -0.39 -10.38
CA SER A 84 16.10 -0.59 -9.92
C SER A 84 16.62 0.49 -8.94
N SER A 85 15.74 1.17 -8.20
CA SER A 85 16.11 2.36 -7.41
C SER A 85 15.53 2.44 -6.00
N LEU A 86 14.74 1.46 -5.53
CA LEU A 86 14.36 1.42 -4.10
C LEU A 86 15.44 0.67 -3.32
N ASN A 87 16.47 1.41 -2.91
CA ASN A 87 17.45 1.02 -1.91
C ASN A 87 16.83 1.03 -0.49
N VAL A 88 15.58 0.57 -0.36
CA VAL A 88 14.90 0.41 0.92
C VAL A 88 15.24 -0.99 1.40
N GLN A 89 16.10 -1.06 2.42
CA GLN A 89 16.40 -2.30 3.11
C GLN A 89 15.13 -2.75 3.83
N LEU A 90 14.40 -3.66 3.21
CA LEU A 90 13.09 -4.09 3.69
C LEU A 90 13.24 -4.98 4.92
N PRO A 91 12.27 -4.90 5.86
CA PRO A 91 12.20 -5.88 6.93
C PRO A 91 12.18 -7.29 6.35
N PRO A 92 12.80 -8.29 6.99
CA PRO A 92 12.66 -9.66 6.55
C PRO A 92 11.21 -10.17 6.73
N PRO A 93 10.79 -11.18 5.96
CA PRO A 93 9.51 -11.85 6.20
C PRO A 93 9.47 -12.44 7.62
N LEU A 94 8.34 -12.32 8.31
CA LEU A 94 8.05 -13.11 9.51
C LEU A 94 8.18 -14.60 9.17
N LYS A 95 9.08 -15.31 9.86
CA LYS A 95 9.21 -16.75 9.76
C LYS A 95 8.21 -17.39 10.72
N THR A 96 7.40 -18.30 10.21
CA THR A 96 6.37 -19.01 10.97
C THR A 96 6.93 -19.94 12.06
N THR A 97 8.26 -20.14 12.09
CA THR A 97 8.95 -20.98 13.09
C THR A 97 9.31 -20.23 14.38
N ASP A 98 9.15 -18.90 14.43
CA ASP A 98 9.52 -18.10 15.59
C ASP A 98 8.42 -18.04 16.67
N VAL A 99 7.27 -18.68 16.41
CA VAL A 99 6.15 -18.77 17.36
C VAL A 99 6.04 -20.22 17.85
N ASP A 100 6.49 -20.45 19.08
CA ASP A 100 6.58 -21.78 19.71
C ASP A 100 5.28 -22.56 19.58
N SER A 101 5.30 -23.58 18.71
CA SER A 101 4.14 -24.39 18.31
C SER A 101 3.84 -25.49 19.33
N SER A 102 3.60 -25.13 20.58
CA SER A 102 3.23 -26.08 21.64
C SER A 102 1.86 -25.75 22.23
N GLY A 103 0.79 -25.89 21.42
CA GLY A 103 -0.58 -25.98 21.94
C GLY A 103 -1.70 -25.36 21.08
N ALA A 104 -2.58 -26.24 20.60
CA ALA A 104 -3.95 -25.99 20.15
C ALA A 104 -4.13 -25.20 18.82
N GLY A 105 -4.65 -25.90 17.79
CA GLY A 105 -4.83 -25.38 16.42
C GLY A 105 -5.79 -24.18 16.22
N HIS A 106 -6.34 -23.59 17.28
CA HIS A 106 -7.00 -22.27 17.21
C HIS A 106 -6.01 -21.11 17.39
N SER A 107 -4.98 -21.30 18.21
CA SER A 107 -3.86 -20.37 18.40
C SER A 107 -3.08 -20.22 17.09
N ASP A 108 -2.76 -21.36 16.46
CA ASP A 108 -1.98 -21.40 15.22
C ASP A 108 -2.68 -20.66 14.06
N ARG A 109 -4.01 -20.79 13.95
CA ARG A 109 -4.78 -20.12 12.89
C ARG A 109 -4.81 -18.60 13.07
N ARG A 110 -4.90 -18.11 14.30
CA ARG A 110 -4.88 -16.67 14.63
C ARG A 110 -3.51 -16.06 14.33
N LEU A 111 -2.45 -16.74 14.76
CA LEU A 111 -1.07 -16.35 14.48
C LEU A 111 -0.77 -16.35 12.97
N ALA A 112 -1.30 -17.31 12.23
CA ALA A 112 -1.16 -17.36 10.77
C ALA A 112 -1.78 -16.13 10.09
N LYS A 113 -2.97 -15.67 10.53
CA LYS A 113 -3.62 -14.46 9.98
C LYS A 113 -2.87 -13.18 10.33
N ALA A 114 -2.35 -13.05 11.55
CA ALA A 114 -1.49 -11.92 11.93
C ALA A 114 -0.21 -11.85 11.07
N GLY A 115 0.43 -13.00 10.84
CA GLY A 115 1.57 -13.11 9.93
C GLY A 115 1.22 -12.76 8.48
N ALA A 116 0.09 -13.27 7.96
CA ALA A 116 -0.40 -12.95 6.62
C ALA A 116 -0.65 -11.44 6.45
N LEU A 117 -1.29 -10.81 7.43
CA LEU A 117 -1.51 -9.37 7.45
C LEU A 117 -0.20 -8.58 7.37
N TYR A 118 0.81 -8.96 8.17
CA TYR A 118 2.12 -8.33 8.12
C TYR A 118 2.75 -8.40 6.72
N HIS A 119 2.71 -9.59 6.09
CA HIS A 119 3.26 -9.79 4.74
C HIS A 119 2.52 -8.95 3.69
N LEU A 120 1.19 -8.84 3.78
CA LEU A 120 0.38 -8.02 2.90
C LEU A 120 0.71 -6.54 3.05
N LEU A 121 0.78 -6.03 4.28
CA LEU A 121 1.14 -4.64 4.56
C LEU A 121 2.54 -4.32 4.05
N ARG A 122 3.50 -5.22 4.27
CA ARG A 122 4.86 -5.10 3.73
C ARG A 122 4.86 -5.07 2.20
N ALA A 123 4.17 -6.00 1.55
CA ALA A 123 4.09 -6.05 0.09
C ALA A 123 3.49 -4.75 -0.49
N HIS A 124 2.46 -4.20 0.15
CA HIS A 124 1.83 -2.95 -0.27
C HIS A 124 2.72 -1.72 -0.04
N ALA A 125 3.47 -1.67 1.05
CA ALA A 125 4.47 -0.63 1.29
C ALA A 125 5.56 -0.66 0.21
N VAL A 126 6.08 -1.85 -0.13
CA VAL A 126 7.08 -2.06 -1.20
C VAL A 126 6.56 -1.63 -2.56
N ALA A 127 5.30 -1.96 -2.86
CA ALA A 127 4.68 -1.63 -4.13
C ALA A 127 4.33 -0.13 -4.25
N GLY A 128 4.51 0.66 -3.18
CA GLY A 128 4.16 2.08 -3.14
C GLY A 128 2.64 2.30 -3.26
N HIS A 129 1.85 1.37 -2.73
CA HIS A 129 0.40 1.51 -2.72
C HIS A 129 -0.05 2.39 -1.54
N VAL A 130 -1.05 3.22 -1.76
CA VAL A 130 -1.78 3.93 -0.71
C VAL A 130 -2.96 3.07 -0.26
N LEU A 131 -3.12 2.85 1.04
CA LEU A 131 -4.25 2.10 1.59
C LEU A 131 -5.25 3.07 2.22
N VAL A 132 -6.51 3.03 1.82
CA VAL A 132 -7.59 3.79 2.46
C VAL A 132 -8.52 2.80 3.13
N VAL A 133 -8.52 2.77 4.46
CA VAL A 133 -9.33 1.85 5.26
C VAL A 133 -10.62 2.55 5.67
N LEU A 134 -11.75 2.01 5.25
CA LEU A 134 -13.08 2.48 5.58
C LEU A 134 -13.79 1.38 6.37
N CYS A 135 -14.10 1.62 7.63
CA CYS A 135 -14.72 0.59 8.47
C CYS A 135 -15.89 1.18 9.24
N SER A 136 -17.07 0.59 9.12
CA SER A 136 -18.14 0.84 10.09
C SER A 136 -17.85 0.14 11.41
N SER A 137 -18.48 0.57 12.49
CA SER A 137 -18.62 -0.20 13.72
C SER A 137 -20.05 -0.73 13.88
N CYS A 138 -20.20 -1.80 14.65
CA CYS A 138 -21.47 -2.47 14.93
C CYS A 138 -21.68 -2.58 16.45
N GLY A 139 -22.93 -2.56 16.89
CA GLY A 139 -23.30 -2.79 18.30
C GLY A 139 -22.50 -1.91 19.27
N THR A 140 -21.66 -2.54 20.09
CA THR A 140 -20.84 -1.91 21.14
C THR A 140 -19.47 -1.42 20.67
N GLY A 141 -19.29 -1.22 19.36
CA GLY A 141 -18.00 -0.84 18.77
C GLY A 141 -17.25 -2.01 18.13
N ASP A 142 -17.92 -3.13 17.91
CA ASP A 142 -17.37 -4.31 17.26
C ASP A 142 -17.16 -4.07 15.76
N PHE A 143 -16.27 -4.85 15.17
CA PHE A 143 -16.10 -4.87 13.71
C PHE A 143 -17.33 -5.49 13.03
N PRO A 144 -17.73 -5.03 11.84
CA PRO A 144 -18.69 -5.72 11.01
C PRO A 144 -18.13 -7.09 10.61
N GLU A 145 -19.01 -8.04 10.28
CA GLU A 145 -18.62 -9.39 9.88
C GLU A 145 -17.61 -9.40 8.73
N SER A 146 -17.78 -8.50 7.75
CA SER A 146 -16.89 -8.27 6.60
C SER A 146 -15.47 -7.76 6.96
N ALA A 147 -15.24 -7.39 8.22
CA ALA A 147 -13.95 -6.92 8.73
C ALA A 147 -13.48 -7.64 9.98
N GLY A 148 -14.28 -8.56 10.55
CA GLY A 148 -13.99 -9.17 11.85
C GLY A 148 -12.67 -9.91 11.87
N GLU A 149 -12.36 -10.66 10.82
CA GLU A 149 -11.12 -11.44 10.75
C GLU A 149 -9.89 -10.54 10.56
N PHE A 150 -10.02 -9.51 9.72
CA PHE A 150 -8.99 -8.48 9.56
C PHE A 150 -8.73 -7.72 10.87
N GLY A 151 -9.79 -7.28 11.55
CA GLY A 151 -9.71 -6.58 12.83
C GLY A 151 -9.04 -7.44 13.89
N GLN A 152 -9.39 -8.73 13.95
CA GLN A 152 -8.75 -9.66 14.87
C GLN A 152 -7.28 -9.89 14.53
N ALA A 153 -6.92 -10.00 13.25
CA ALA A 153 -5.53 -10.12 12.81
C ALA A 153 -4.68 -8.89 13.18
N CYS A 154 -5.25 -7.68 13.12
CA CYS A 154 -4.60 -6.46 13.59
C CYS A 154 -4.32 -6.51 15.11
N ILE A 155 -5.32 -6.91 15.90
CA ILE A 155 -5.20 -7.03 17.36
C ILE A 155 -4.14 -8.08 17.72
N ASP A 156 -4.17 -9.23 17.05
CA ASP A 156 -3.25 -10.34 17.32
C ASP A 156 -1.81 -9.95 16.95
N LEU A 157 -1.60 -9.27 15.81
CA LEU A 157 -0.28 -8.77 15.42
C LEU A 157 0.26 -7.74 16.42
N GLU A 158 -0.60 -6.86 16.95
CA GLU A 158 -0.20 -5.90 17.99
C GLU A 158 0.18 -6.62 19.29
N GLN A 159 -0.61 -7.60 19.72
CA GLN A 159 -0.31 -8.40 20.90
C GLN A 159 1.02 -9.15 20.75
N LEU A 160 1.26 -9.79 19.61
CA LEU A 160 2.55 -10.42 19.30
C LEU A 160 3.70 -9.42 19.38
N ALA A 161 3.55 -8.23 18.80
CA ALA A 161 4.57 -7.19 18.86
C ALA A 161 4.82 -6.67 20.29
N ARG A 162 3.90 -6.86 21.24
CA ARG A 162 4.12 -6.51 22.66
C ARG A 162 4.92 -7.57 23.40
N HIS A 163 4.72 -8.85 23.08
CA HIS A 163 5.31 -9.97 23.80
C HIS A 163 6.61 -10.49 23.16
N GLU A 164 6.74 -10.40 21.83
CA GLU A 164 7.88 -10.92 21.07
C GLU A 164 8.75 -9.78 20.53
N THR A 165 9.99 -9.69 21.02
CA THR A 165 10.95 -8.65 20.63
C THR A 165 11.30 -8.67 19.14
N ALA A 166 11.32 -9.85 18.52
CA ALA A 166 11.57 -10.02 17.08
C ALA A 166 10.43 -9.42 16.25
N VAL A 167 9.17 -9.76 16.56
CA VAL A 167 7.98 -9.22 15.88
C VAL A 167 7.89 -7.71 16.08
N ARG A 168 8.18 -7.23 17.30
CA ARG A 168 8.24 -5.78 17.59
C ARG A 168 9.20 -5.05 16.66
N LYS A 169 10.41 -5.59 16.49
CA LYS A 169 11.43 -5.02 15.61
C LYS A 169 10.93 -4.97 14.16
N LEU A 170 10.33 -6.06 13.68
CA LEU A 170 9.77 -6.15 12.33
C LEU A 170 8.64 -5.15 12.07
N CYS A 171 7.74 -4.95 13.05
CA CYS A 171 6.68 -3.95 12.96
C CYS A 171 7.24 -2.52 12.97
N MET A 172 8.30 -2.25 13.73
CA MET A 172 8.99 -0.96 13.72
C MET A 172 9.68 -0.69 12.39
N GLU A 173 10.33 -1.69 11.81
CA GLU A 173 10.94 -1.59 10.48
C GLU A 173 9.86 -1.35 9.40
N LEU A 174 8.71 -2.03 9.48
CA LEU A 174 7.59 -1.78 8.57
C LEU A 174 7.08 -0.33 8.67
N ARG A 175 7.00 0.23 9.89
CA ARG A 175 6.66 1.65 10.10
C ARG A 175 7.71 2.59 9.50
N ALA A 176 8.99 2.22 9.52
CA ALA A 176 10.06 3.03 8.94
C ALA A 176 9.96 3.12 7.41
N VAL A 177 9.38 2.10 6.75
CA VAL A 177 9.05 2.14 5.30
C VAL A 177 7.88 3.09 5.00
N GLN A 178 7.18 3.59 6.03
CA GLN A 178 6.03 4.50 5.94
C GLN A 178 4.95 4.01 4.95
N PRO A 179 4.24 2.91 5.26
CA PRO A 179 3.04 2.57 4.52
C PRO A 179 2.11 3.79 4.51
N GLN A 180 1.75 4.26 3.32
CA GLN A 180 0.84 5.38 3.19
C GLN A 180 -0.57 4.86 3.40
N TYR A 181 -1.18 5.22 4.53
CA TYR A 181 -2.55 4.84 4.79
C TYR A 181 -3.38 5.96 5.40
N ALA A 182 -4.69 5.89 5.15
CA ALA A 182 -5.70 6.72 5.81
C ALA A 182 -6.79 5.80 6.38
N VAL A 183 -7.35 6.16 7.53
CA VAL A 183 -8.43 5.40 8.18
C VAL A 183 -9.62 6.32 8.39
N CYS A 184 -10.82 5.86 8.03
CA CYS A 184 -12.08 6.53 8.30
C CYS A 184 -13.06 5.54 8.96
N GLY A 185 -13.48 5.87 10.17
CA GLY A 185 -14.48 5.12 10.93
C GLY A 185 -15.89 5.66 10.70
N PHE A 186 -16.86 4.77 10.53
CA PHE A 186 -18.28 5.12 10.42
C PHE A 186 -19.03 4.57 11.64
N GLY A 187 -19.66 5.45 12.41
CA GLY A 187 -20.49 5.08 13.55
C GLY A 187 -21.54 6.15 13.83
N SER A 188 -22.58 5.78 14.57
CA SER A 188 -23.60 6.72 15.05
C SER A 188 -23.24 7.22 16.44
N SER A 189 -23.26 8.53 16.65
CA SER A 189 -23.28 9.11 18.00
C SER A 189 -24.68 8.93 18.57
N GLY A 190 -24.87 7.84 19.32
CA GLY A 190 -26.06 7.64 20.16
C GLY A 190 -26.08 8.59 21.35
#